data_AF-A0A4Q2IRN1-F1
#
_entry.id   AF-A0A4Q2IRN1-F1
#
_cell.length_a   1.000
_cell.length_b   1.000
_cell.length_c   1.000
_cell.angle_alpha   90.00
_cell.angle_beta   90.00
_cell.angle_gamma   90.00
#
_symmetry.space_group_name_H-M   'P 1'
#
loop_
_entity.id
_entity.type
_entity.pdbx_description
1 polymer ?
#
loop_
_entity_poly.entity_id
_entity_poly.type
_entity_poly.pdbx_seq_one_letter_code
_entity_poly.pdbx_strand_id
1 'polypeptide(L)'
;MILQLIKKITFAAPVFVLGLLGSAQNAMAAHPLATDDPGTQGAGNNQLEINSDRVTARDGSGQTVGDVTYSRGVTDTLDLFADQPMTVSAPRGMGDTSLGLKWRFFENGTTSIAFKPSVSLANANDEKGFGSGRNNVSALLIVGQNFGNWNFYYNAGLQTNRFKSDDTQSVNRRSLWQLSAAATYAVTPQLRAVGDIGVKRNADIAGEKNPAYALTGVIYSPSEHVDLDVGLRFGLNNASIRHQAGAGVTLHF
;
A
#
# COMPACT_ATOMS: atom_id res chain seq x y z
N MET A 1 -58.16 14.48 15.57
CA MET A 1 -57.57 13.82 16.76
C MET A 1 -56.72 12.65 16.29
N ILE A 2 -55.40 12.82 16.40
CA ILE A 2 -54.34 11.81 16.49
C ILE A 2 -54.11 10.93 15.23
N LEU A 3 -53.21 11.29 14.32
CA LEU A 3 -51.74 11.12 14.33
C LEU A 3 -51.27 9.73 13.83
N GLN A 4 -50.65 9.75 12.64
CA GLN A 4 -49.49 8.97 12.18
C GLN A 4 -49.41 7.45 12.45
N LEU A 5 -49.27 6.66 11.37
CA LEU A 5 -48.19 5.67 11.29
C LEU A 5 -47.87 5.36 9.82
N ILE A 6 -47.27 6.34 9.14
CA ILE A 6 -46.47 6.09 7.94
C ILE A 6 -45.32 5.20 8.41
N LYS A 7 -45.32 3.94 8.01
CA LYS A 7 -44.20 3.02 8.22
C LYS A 7 -42.95 3.71 7.69
N LYS A 8 -42.06 4.05 8.62
CA LYS A 8 -40.71 4.55 8.35
C LYS A 8 -40.03 3.56 7.40
N ILE A 9 -39.93 3.94 6.13
CA ILE A 9 -38.86 3.46 5.26
C ILE A 9 -37.61 4.10 5.86
N THR A 10 -37.00 3.40 6.80
CA THR A 10 -35.67 3.76 7.27
C THR A 10 -34.75 3.52 6.08
N PHE A 11 -34.44 4.58 5.35
CA PHE A 11 -33.22 4.63 4.55
C PHE A 11 -32.10 4.34 5.54
N ALA A 12 -31.63 3.10 5.56
CA ALA A 12 -30.32 2.80 6.11
C ALA A 12 -29.36 3.72 5.35
N ALA A 13 -28.76 4.65 6.09
CA ALA A 13 -27.80 5.59 5.56
C ALA A 13 -26.78 4.83 4.69
N PRO A 14 -26.29 5.42 3.59
CA PRO A 14 -25.21 4.80 2.83
C PRO A 14 -24.02 4.73 3.79
N VAL A 15 -23.82 3.54 4.37
CA VAL A 15 -22.63 3.20 5.12
C VAL A 15 -21.49 3.52 4.18
N PHE A 16 -20.61 4.42 4.62
CA PHE A 16 -19.43 4.90 3.92
C PHE A 16 -18.65 3.72 3.29
N VAL A 17 -18.95 3.37 2.03
CA VAL A 17 -18.23 2.33 1.27
C VAL A 17 -16.78 2.77 0.99
N LEU A 18 -16.47 4.06 1.18
CA LEU A 18 -15.10 4.57 1.02
C LEU A 18 -14.12 4.13 2.12
N GLY A 19 -14.59 3.74 3.31
CA GLY A 19 -13.69 3.32 4.40
C GLY A 19 -12.96 1.99 4.14
N LEU A 20 -13.54 1.12 3.30
CA LEU A 20 -13.03 -0.23 3.05
C LEU A 20 -12.01 -0.30 1.90
N LEU A 21 -11.77 0.79 1.17
CA LEU A 21 -10.69 0.85 0.19
C LEU A 21 -9.32 1.10 0.84
N GLY A 22 -9.30 1.53 2.11
CA GLY A 22 -8.10 1.83 2.87
C GLY A 22 -7.42 0.63 3.54
N SER A 23 -8.11 -0.50 3.73
CA SER A 23 -7.55 -1.66 4.46
C SER A 23 -6.81 -2.67 3.58
N ALA A 24 -6.64 -2.37 2.29
CA ALA A 24 -5.82 -3.14 1.36
C ALA A 24 -4.67 -2.26 0.84
N GLN A 25 -3.95 -1.63 1.78
CA GLN A 25 -2.72 -0.94 1.46
C GLN A 25 -1.70 -1.95 0.97
N ASN A 26 -1.13 -1.61 -0.18
CA ASN A 26 -0.27 -2.47 -0.96
C ASN A 26 0.91 -2.88 -0.08
N ALA A 27 1.32 -4.15 -0.17
CA ALA A 27 2.58 -4.57 0.45
C ALA A 27 3.67 -3.57 0.10
N MET A 28 4.23 -2.94 1.13
CA MET A 28 4.91 -1.65 1.07
C MET A 28 6.06 -1.64 0.08
N ALA A 29 6.20 -0.57 -0.68
CA ALA A 29 7.22 -0.34 -1.70
C ALA A 29 7.75 1.10 -1.57
N ALA A 30 8.95 1.38 -2.09
CA ALA A 30 9.49 2.73 -2.12
C ALA A 30 8.53 3.66 -2.89
N HIS A 31 7.90 4.60 -2.19
CA HIS A 31 6.97 5.55 -2.82
C HIS A 31 7.70 6.31 -3.97
N PRO A 32 7.07 6.46 -5.15
CA PRO A 32 5.65 6.25 -5.45
C PRO A 32 5.30 4.85 -5.93
N LEU A 33 6.26 3.92 -6.02
CA LEU A 33 5.98 2.56 -6.49
C LEU A 33 5.05 1.84 -5.49
N ALA A 34 4.26 0.91 -6.02
CA ALA A 34 3.52 -0.06 -5.22
C ALA A 34 4.16 -1.47 -5.29
N THR A 35 5.04 -1.71 -6.27
CA THR A 35 5.96 -2.85 -6.35
C THR A 35 7.25 -2.53 -5.58
N ASP A 36 7.57 -3.36 -4.59
CA ASP A 36 8.75 -3.24 -3.74
C ASP A 36 10.00 -3.81 -4.41
N ASP A 37 11.17 -3.32 -4.01
CA ASP A 37 12.48 -3.78 -4.45
C ASP A 37 13.15 -4.67 -3.37
N PRO A 38 14.09 -5.55 -3.76
CA PRO A 38 14.73 -6.47 -2.81
C PRO A 38 15.80 -5.79 -1.93
N GLY A 39 16.08 -4.50 -2.13
CA GLY A 39 17.06 -3.74 -1.39
C GLY A 39 16.77 -3.70 0.10
N THR A 40 17.86 -3.61 0.87
CA THR A 40 17.88 -3.56 2.33
C THR A 40 18.68 -2.34 2.77
N GLN A 41 18.41 -1.84 3.98
CA GLN A 41 19.06 -0.63 4.49
C GLN A 41 20.56 -0.82 4.75
N GLY A 42 20.99 -2.04 5.05
CA GLY A 42 22.37 -2.33 5.45
C GLY A 42 22.54 -2.26 6.97
N ALA A 43 23.51 -3.00 7.52
CA ALA A 43 23.65 -3.14 8.96
C ALA A 43 23.83 -1.79 9.67
N GLY A 44 22.93 -1.47 10.60
CA GLY A 44 22.96 -0.25 11.42
C GLY A 44 22.30 0.98 10.79
N ASN A 45 22.01 0.96 9.49
CA ASN A 45 21.36 2.05 8.78
C ASN A 45 19.85 2.06 9.02
N ASN A 46 19.26 3.24 8.90
CA ASN A 46 17.86 3.49 9.16
C ASN A 46 17.26 4.30 7.99
N GLN A 47 15.99 4.04 7.72
CA GLN A 47 15.21 4.77 6.73
C GLN A 47 13.90 5.23 7.35
N LEU A 48 13.52 6.47 7.06
CA LEU A 48 12.21 7.03 7.38
C LEU A 48 11.55 7.53 6.10
N GLU A 49 10.44 6.92 5.72
CA GLU A 49 9.60 7.33 4.58
C GLU A 49 8.35 8.02 5.10
N ILE A 50 8.00 9.15 4.49
CA ILE A 50 6.76 9.88 4.76
C ILE A 50 6.15 10.25 3.42
N ASN A 51 4.90 9.85 3.18
CA ASN A 51 4.20 10.17 1.93
C ASN A 51 2.78 10.67 2.18
N SER A 52 2.22 11.34 1.18
CA SER A 52 0.81 11.70 1.14
C SER A 52 0.26 11.63 -0.28
N ASP A 53 -0.93 11.03 -0.38
CA ASP A 53 -1.62 10.77 -1.63
C ASP A 53 -3.04 11.32 -1.61
N ARG A 54 -3.42 12.03 -2.67
CA ARG A 54 -4.82 12.32 -2.99
C ARG A 54 -5.37 11.21 -3.87
N VAL A 55 -6.30 10.43 -3.33
CA VAL A 55 -7.00 9.35 -4.02
C VAL A 55 -8.38 9.84 -4.48
N THR A 56 -8.69 9.65 -5.75
CA THR A 56 -10.01 9.94 -6.33
C THR A 56 -10.69 8.64 -6.76
N ALA A 57 -11.86 8.35 -6.18
CA ALA A 57 -12.68 7.22 -6.54
C ALA A 57 -13.44 7.46 -7.86
N ARG A 58 -14.08 6.41 -8.39
CA ARG A 58 -14.79 6.46 -9.68
C ARG A 58 -16.05 7.33 -9.64
N ASP A 59 -16.68 7.45 -8.47
CA ASP A 59 -17.83 8.33 -8.22
C ASP A 59 -17.45 9.81 -8.02
N GLY A 60 -16.15 10.13 -8.10
CA GLY A 60 -15.63 11.49 -7.93
C GLY A 60 -15.37 11.90 -6.48
N SER A 61 -15.76 11.07 -5.51
CA SER A 61 -15.33 11.26 -4.13
C SER A 61 -13.81 11.10 -4.03
N GLY A 62 -13.21 11.73 -3.02
CA GLY A 62 -11.77 11.60 -2.83
C GLY A 62 -11.33 11.78 -1.40
N GLN A 63 -10.25 11.09 -1.06
CA GLN A 63 -9.62 11.10 0.24
C GLN A 63 -8.14 11.43 0.09
N THR A 64 -7.59 12.07 1.11
CA THR A 64 -6.15 12.25 1.24
C THR A 64 -5.69 11.28 2.31
N VAL A 65 -4.75 10.42 1.93
CA VAL A 65 -4.10 9.45 2.80
C VAL A 65 -2.63 9.82 2.93
N GLY A 66 -1.97 9.24 3.93
CA GLY A 66 -0.52 9.29 4.06
C GLY A 66 -0.04 8.05 4.78
N ASP A 67 1.27 7.88 4.75
CA ASP A 67 1.94 6.79 5.42
C ASP A 67 3.27 7.26 6.02
N VAL A 68 3.64 6.65 7.13
CA VAL A 68 4.96 6.78 7.73
C VAL A 68 5.54 5.39 7.92
N THR A 69 6.66 5.12 7.26
CA THR A 69 7.37 3.85 7.37
C THR A 69 8.77 4.09 7.93
N TYR A 70 9.11 3.37 8.99
CA TYR A 70 10.46 3.30 9.55
C TYR A 70 11.06 1.92 9.29
N SER A 71 12.28 1.87 8.75
CA SER A 71 13.03 0.63 8.55
C SER A 71 14.41 0.73 9.20
N ARG A 72 14.91 -0.38 9.74
CA ARG A 72 16.26 -0.51 10.30
C ARG A 72 16.92 -1.78 9.81
N GLY A 73 18.10 -1.64 9.21
CA GLY A 73 18.93 -2.77 8.84
C GLY A 73 19.56 -3.43 10.07
N VAL A 74 19.11 -4.64 10.37
CA VAL A 74 19.67 -5.48 11.45
C VAL A 74 20.94 -6.17 10.96
N THR A 75 20.97 -6.54 9.69
CA THR A 75 22.15 -7.03 8.97
C THR A 75 22.20 -6.38 7.59
N ASP A 76 23.22 -6.70 6.79
CA ASP A 76 23.31 -6.22 5.40
C ASP A 76 22.17 -6.72 4.50
N THR A 77 21.45 -7.76 4.92
CA THR A 77 20.41 -8.44 4.14
C THR A 77 19.07 -8.55 4.85
N LEU A 78 18.94 -8.02 6.07
CA LEU A 78 17.73 -8.13 6.88
C LEU A 78 17.37 -6.78 7.48
N ASP A 79 16.19 -6.28 7.14
CA ASP A 79 15.58 -5.10 7.74
C ASP A 79 14.41 -5.50 8.63
N LEU A 80 14.22 -4.77 9.73
CA LEU A 80 12.95 -4.70 10.45
C LEU A 80 12.24 -3.40 10.07
N PHE A 81 10.91 -3.42 10.00
CA PHE A 81 10.15 -2.22 9.71
C PHE A 81 8.88 -2.08 10.55
N ALA A 82 8.43 -0.84 10.67
CA ALA A 82 7.13 -0.44 11.20
C ALA A 82 6.49 0.57 10.24
N ASP A 83 5.22 0.36 9.92
CA ASP A 83 4.44 1.13 8.93
C ASP A 83 3.14 1.60 9.56
N GLN A 84 2.86 2.90 9.42
CA GLN A 84 1.72 3.56 10.03
C GLN A 84 0.92 4.32 8.96
N PRO A 85 -0.14 3.69 8.44
CA PRO A 85 -1.01 4.35 7.50
C PRO A 85 -1.96 5.32 8.20
N MET A 86 -2.41 6.34 7.47
CA MET A 86 -3.37 7.31 7.99
C MET A 86 -4.24 7.94 6.90
N THR A 87 -5.47 8.29 7.27
CA THR A 87 -6.34 9.18 6.49
C THR A 87 -6.23 10.59 7.07
N VAL A 88 -5.75 11.54 6.26
CA VAL A 88 -5.49 12.93 6.68
C VAL A 88 -6.61 13.90 6.28
N SER A 89 -7.45 13.52 5.30
CA SER A 89 -8.72 14.20 5.03
C SER A 89 -9.83 13.73 5.98
N ALA A 90 -10.93 14.49 6.12
CA ALA A 90 -12.06 14.04 6.93
C ALA A 90 -12.82 12.87 6.25
N PRO A 91 -13.25 11.84 7.01
CA PRO A 91 -12.95 11.60 8.42
C PRO A 91 -11.48 11.16 8.60
N ARG A 92 -10.81 11.72 9.61
CA ARG A 92 -9.38 11.47 9.88
C ARG A 92 -9.18 10.31 10.84
N GLY A 93 -8.13 9.54 10.64
CA GLY A 93 -7.75 8.45 11.53
C GLY A 93 -6.49 7.72 11.10
N MET A 94 -5.85 7.08 12.07
CA MET A 94 -4.73 6.15 11.84
C MET A 94 -5.30 4.78 11.48
N GLY A 95 -4.69 4.12 10.49
CA GLY A 95 -4.97 2.73 10.16
C GLY A 95 -4.18 1.75 11.03
N ASP A 96 -4.49 0.46 10.86
CA ASP A 96 -3.84 -0.63 11.61
C ASP A 96 -2.33 -0.63 11.33
N THR A 97 -1.49 -0.47 12.37
CA THR A 97 -0.03 -0.43 12.23
C THR A 97 0.50 -1.78 11.76
N SER A 98 1.46 -1.78 10.82
CA SER A 98 2.13 -3.00 10.37
C SER A 98 3.54 -3.11 10.94
N LEU A 99 3.92 -4.29 11.43
CA LEU A 99 5.28 -4.64 11.83
C LEU A 99 5.76 -5.83 10.99
N GLY A 100 7.01 -5.78 10.53
CA GLY A 100 7.53 -6.87 9.71
C GLY A 100 9.03 -6.84 9.53
N LEU A 101 9.49 -7.70 8.63
CA LEU A 101 10.88 -7.77 8.20
C LEU A 101 10.97 -7.87 6.69
N LYS A 102 12.09 -7.44 6.11
CA LYS A 102 12.46 -7.68 4.71
C LYS A 102 13.79 -8.43 4.72
N TRP A 103 13.81 -9.64 4.15
CA TRP A 103 15.01 -10.46 4.08
C TRP A 103 15.40 -10.74 2.63
N ARG A 104 16.49 -10.11 2.17
CA ARG A 104 17.13 -10.42 0.90
C ARG A 104 17.96 -11.70 1.04
N PHE A 105 17.32 -12.84 0.82
CA PHE A 105 17.92 -14.15 1.07
C PHE A 105 18.74 -14.70 -0.11
N PHE A 106 18.60 -14.11 -1.29
CA PHE A 106 19.35 -14.52 -2.48
C PHE A 106 19.84 -13.30 -3.25
N GLU A 107 21.10 -13.36 -3.68
CA GLU A 107 21.70 -12.42 -4.60
C GLU A 107 22.74 -13.14 -5.47
N ASN A 108 22.63 -12.98 -6.78
CA ASN A 108 23.62 -13.47 -7.72
C ASN A 108 23.62 -12.63 -9.00
N GLY A 109 24.76 -12.00 -9.30
CA GLY A 109 24.91 -11.14 -10.46
C GLY A 109 23.89 -10.00 -10.47
N THR A 110 23.03 -9.99 -11.47
CA THR A 110 22.00 -8.95 -11.63
C THR A 110 20.72 -9.23 -10.85
N THR A 111 20.55 -10.41 -10.26
CA THR A 111 19.29 -10.86 -9.68
C THR A 111 19.37 -10.93 -8.16
N SER A 112 18.40 -10.33 -7.49
CA SER A 112 18.21 -10.44 -6.04
C SER A 112 16.78 -10.84 -5.71
N ILE A 113 16.59 -11.64 -4.67
CA ILE A 113 15.27 -12.09 -4.21
C ILE A 113 15.14 -11.80 -2.72
N ALA A 114 14.02 -11.19 -2.35
CA ALA A 114 13.69 -10.91 -0.96
C ALA A 114 12.32 -11.47 -0.58
N PHE A 115 12.19 -11.80 0.71
CA PHE A 115 10.93 -12.20 1.33
C PHE A 115 10.58 -11.22 2.43
N LYS A 116 9.34 -10.73 2.43
CA LYS A 116 8.87 -9.67 3.33
C LYS A 116 7.56 -10.08 4.02
N PRO A 117 7.62 -10.81 5.16
CA PRO A 117 6.46 -11.10 5.98
C PRO A 117 6.17 -9.94 6.95
N SER A 118 4.88 -9.77 7.28
CA SER A 118 4.45 -8.77 8.25
C SER A 118 3.13 -9.16 8.94
N VAL A 119 2.87 -8.47 10.05
CA VAL A 119 1.61 -8.50 10.78
C VAL A 119 1.06 -7.07 10.89
N SER A 120 -0.18 -6.89 10.49
CA SER A 120 -0.97 -5.69 10.77
C SER A 120 -1.72 -5.90 12.09
N LEU A 121 -1.58 -4.94 13.00
CA LEU A 121 -2.09 -4.98 14.37
C LEU A 121 -3.47 -4.35 14.44
N ALA A 122 -4.40 -4.98 15.15
CA ALA A 122 -5.74 -4.45 15.41
C ALA A 122 -5.74 -3.29 16.42
N ASN A 123 -5.08 -2.19 16.09
CA ASN A 123 -4.90 -1.03 16.97
C ASN A 123 -5.56 0.25 16.44
N ALA A 124 -6.09 0.25 15.22
CA ALA A 124 -6.91 1.35 14.73
C ALA A 124 -8.37 1.25 15.18
N ASN A 125 -9.10 2.35 15.01
CA ASN A 125 -10.51 2.43 15.35
C ASN A 125 -11.37 1.71 14.28
N ASP A 126 -11.76 0.47 14.56
CA ASP A 126 -12.58 -0.38 13.68
C ASP A 126 -14.02 0.14 13.54
N GLU A 127 -14.57 0.75 14.59
CA GLU A 127 -15.93 1.32 14.57
C GLU A 127 -16.05 2.51 13.59
N LYS A 128 -14.95 3.22 13.36
CA LYS A 128 -14.84 4.30 12.36
C LYS A 128 -14.33 3.82 11.00
N GLY A 129 -14.05 2.53 10.85
CA GLY A 129 -13.55 1.94 9.60
C GLY A 129 -12.09 2.24 9.29
N PHE A 130 -11.28 2.64 10.28
CA PHE A 130 -9.83 2.84 10.08
C PHE A 130 -9.03 1.56 10.29
N GLY A 131 -9.57 0.59 11.01
CA GLY A 131 -8.96 -0.71 11.26
C GLY A 131 -9.90 -1.85 10.95
N SER A 132 -9.33 -3.04 10.88
CA SER A 132 -10.06 -4.29 10.69
C SER A 132 -10.60 -4.87 12.01
N GLY A 133 -10.05 -4.42 13.15
CA GLY A 133 -10.35 -4.97 14.48
C GLY A 133 -9.82 -6.39 14.69
N ARG A 134 -9.00 -6.92 13.78
CA ARG A 134 -8.35 -8.22 13.86
C ARG A 134 -6.93 -8.12 13.32
N ASN A 135 -5.98 -8.81 13.95
CA ASN A 135 -4.65 -8.88 13.38
C ASN A 135 -4.72 -9.56 12.01
N ASN A 136 -3.98 -9.06 11.04
CA ASN A 136 -3.84 -9.66 9.72
C ASN A 136 -2.38 -9.95 9.44
N VAL A 137 -2.10 -10.99 8.67
CA VAL A 137 -0.73 -11.35 8.29
C VAL A 137 -0.58 -11.27 6.78
N SER A 138 0.58 -10.83 6.34
CA SER A 138 0.94 -10.71 4.93
C SER A 138 2.33 -11.24 4.67
N ALA A 139 2.56 -11.67 3.45
CA ALA A 139 3.86 -12.10 2.95
C ALA A 139 4.01 -11.66 1.50
N LEU A 140 5.17 -11.12 1.17
CA LEU A 140 5.52 -10.67 -0.17
C LEU A 140 6.83 -11.33 -0.60
N LEU A 141 6.81 -11.97 -1.78
CA LEU A 141 8.01 -12.38 -2.48
C LEU A 141 8.38 -11.29 -3.50
N ILE A 142 9.64 -10.88 -3.49
CA ILE A 142 10.17 -9.79 -4.30
C ILE A 142 11.33 -10.33 -5.14
N VAL A 143 11.29 -10.12 -6.45
CA VAL A 143 12.41 -10.40 -7.35
C VAL A 143 12.84 -9.09 -8.00
N GLY A 144 14.13 -8.77 -7.92
CA GLY A 144 14.73 -7.62 -8.59
C GLY A 144 15.79 -8.04 -9.60
N GLN A 145 15.85 -7.34 -10.72
CA GLN A 145 16.84 -7.51 -11.77
C GLN A 145 17.40 -6.18 -12.25
N ASN A 146 18.72 -6.01 -12.20
CA ASN A 146 19.40 -4.76 -12.51
C ASN A 146 20.22 -4.88 -13.80
N PHE A 147 19.95 -4.05 -14.80
CA PHE A 147 20.59 -4.05 -16.12
C PHE A 147 20.98 -2.63 -16.55
N GLY A 148 22.22 -2.23 -16.26
CA GLY A 148 22.72 -0.88 -16.57
C GLY A 148 21.87 0.17 -15.86
N ASN A 149 21.22 1.05 -16.62
CA ASN A 149 20.36 2.10 -16.06
C ASN A 149 18.94 1.61 -15.72
N TRP A 150 18.58 0.37 -16.07
CA TRP A 150 17.26 -0.19 -15.81
C TRP A 150 17.27 -1.11 -14.60
N ASN A 151 16.26 -0.98 -13.74
CA ASN A 151 15.96 -1.99 -12.73
C ASN A 151 14.51 -2.45 -12.89
N PHE A 152 14.28 -3.76 -12.81
CA PHE A 152 12.97 -4.38 -12.89
C PHE A 152 12.66 -5.10 -11.59
N TYR A 153 11.44 -4.93 -11.10
CA TYR A 153 10.97 -5.54 -9.87
C TYR A 153 9.67 -6.30 -10.13
N TYR A 154 9.52 -7.46 -9.52
CA TYR A 154 8.33 -8.31 -9.61
C TYR A 154 7.93 -8.74 -8.21
N ASN A 155 6.64 -8.67 -7.91
CA ASN A 155 6.12 -8.95 -6.59
C ASN A 155 4.97 -9.95 -6.66
N ALA A 156 4.96 -10.90 -5.73
CA ALA A 156 3.85 -11.80 -5.50
C ALA A 156 3.50 -11.83 -4.02
N GLY A 157 2.31 -11.36 -3.66
CA GLY A 157 1.88 -11.17 -2.29
C GLY A 157 0.65 -11.99 -1.93
N LEU A 158 0.59 -12.40 -0.66
CA LEU A 158 -0.58 -13.01 -0.02
C LEU A 158 -0.85 -12.30 1.30
N GLN A 159 -2.13 -12.12 1.64
CA GLN A 159 -2.53 -11.58 2.94
C GLN A 159 -3.84 -12.17 3.43
N THR A 160 -3.98 -12.26 4.75
CA THR A 160 -5.29 -12.45 5.36
C THR A 160 -6.07 -11.14 5.36
N ASN A 161 -7.39 -11.23 5.28
CA ASN A 161 -8.30 -10.09 5.29
C ASN A 161 -9.47 -10.40 6.22
N ARG A 162 -9.17 -10.37 7.53
CA ARG A 162 -10.06 -10.70 8.63
C ARG A 162 -10.61 -9.43 9.26
N PHE A 163 -11.90 -9.45 9.60
CA PHE A 163 -12.58 -8.35 10.28
C PHE A 163 -13.21 -8.80 11.60
N LYS A 164 -13.36 -7.87 12.54
CA LYS A 164 -14.07 -8.10 13.81
C LYS A 164 -15.59 -8.16 13.63
N SER A 165 -16.12 -7.33 12.74
CA SER A 165 -17.54 -7.32 12.36
C SER A 165 -17.87 -8.49 11.43
N ASP A 166 -18.85 -9.31 11.82
CA ASP A 166 -19.34 -10.42 10.99
C ASP A 166 -20.01 -9.92 9.70
N ASP A 167 -20.74 -8.79 9.77
CA ASP A 167 -21.35 -8.17 8.60
C ASP A 167 -20.27 -7.78 7.58
N THR A 168 -19.21 -7.11 8.04
CA THR A 168 -18.08 -6.73 7.18
C THR A 168 -17.34 -7.96 6.65
N GLN A 169 -17.15 -8.97 7.51
CA GLN A 169 -16.49 -10.21 7.11
C GLN A 169 -17.28 -11.00 6.07
N SER A 170 -18.63 -10.99 6.15
CA SER A 170 -19.51 -11.78 5.29
C SER A 170 -19.48 -11.37 3.82
N VAL A 171 -19.11 -10.11 3.55
CA VAL A 171 -18.99 -9.56 2.19
C VAL A 171 -17.54 -9.49 1.71
N ASN A 172 -16.56 -9.81 2.57
CA ASN A 172 -15.13 -9.73 2.25
C ASN A 172 -14.46 -11.11 2.20
N ARG A 173 -13.62 -11.33 1.18
CA ARG A 173 -12.77 -12.51 1.06
C ARG A 173 -11.76 -12.51 2.21
N ARG A 174 -11.58 -13.67 2.85
CA ARG A 174 -10.65 -13.85 3.98
C ARG A 174 -9.17 -13.89 3.59
N SER A 175 -8.87 -14.09 2.31
CA SER A 175 -7.52 -14.13 1.77
C SER A 175 -7.47 -13.37 0.45
N LEU A 176 -6.43 -12.56 0.29
CA LEU A 176 -6.18 -11.77 -0.90
C LEU A 176 -4.78 -12.08 -1.42
N TRP A 177 -4.65 -12.06 -2.75
CA TRP A 177 -3.37 -12.15 -3.43
C TRP A 177 -3.14 -10.87 -4.21
N GLN A 178 -1.87 -10.53 -4.47
CA GLN A 178 -1.48 -9.43 -5.35
C GLN A 178 -0.30 -9.83 -6.22
N LEU A 179 -0.27 -9.29 -7.44
CA LEU A 179 0.85 -9.39 -8.37
C LEU A 179 1.14 -7.99 -8.91
N SER A 180 2.42 -7.62 -8.97
CA SER A 180 2.83 -6.35 -9.57
C SER A 180 4.23 -6.41 -10.17
N ALA A 181 4.50 -5.48 -11.07
CA ALA A 181 5.79 -5.34 -11.72
C ALA A 181 6.10 -3.86 -11.93
N ALA A 182 7.33 -3.46 -11.62
CA ALA A 182 7.82 -2.11 -11.83
C ALA A 182 9.12 -2.09 -12.61
N ALA A 183 9.36 -0.99 -13.29
CA ALA A 183 10.62 -0.64 -13.90
C ALA A 183 11.05 0.75 -13.44
N THR A 184 12.33 0.90 -13.14
CA THR A 184 12.96 2.20 -12.90
C THR A 184 14.07 2.43 -13.92
N TYR A 185 14.22 3.67 -14.34
CA TYR A 185 15.28 4.09 -15.26
C TYR A 185 16.06 5.26 -14.67
N ALA A 186 17.37 5.09 -14.49
CA ALA A 186 18.26 6.16 -14.08
C ALA A 186 18.48 7.14 -15.25
N VAL A 187 17.76 8.27 -15.21
CA VAL A 187 17.88 9.36 -16.18
C VAL A 187 19.19 10.12 -15.95
N THR A 188 19.50 10.36 -14.67
CA THR A 188 20.78 10.88 -14.19
C THR A 188 21.14 10.11 -12.90
N PRO A 189 22.35 10.30 -12.32
CA PRO A 189 22.68 9.72 -11.02
C PRO A 189 21.73 10.11 -9.88
N GLN A 190 21.02 11.24 -10.02
CA GLN A 190 20.14 11.80 -9.00
C GLN A 190 18.66 11.68 -9.37
N LEU A 191 18.30 11.33 -10.62
CA LEU A 191 16.93 11.32 -11.09
C LEU A 191 16.57 9.99 -11.72
N ARG A 192 15.53 9.37 -11.17
CA ARG A 192 14.94 8.12 -11.68
C ARG A 192 13.53 8.37 -12.19
N ALA A 193 13.23 7.89 -13.38
CA ALA A 193 11.85 7.75 -13.87
C ALA A 193 11.32 6.36 -13.49
N VAL A 194 10.05 6.27 -13.14
CA VAL A 194 9.45 5.01 -12.70
C VAL A 194 8.14 4.69 -13.42
N GLY A 195 7.89 3.41 -13.61
CA GLY A 195 6.63 2.86 -14.10
C GLY A 195 6.26 1.58 -13.34
N ASP A 196 4.98 1.40 -13.03
CA ASP A 196 4.50 0.27 -12.23
C ASP A 196 3.12 -0.17 -12.72
N ILE A 197 2.88 -1.47 -12.70
CA ILE A 197 1.58 -2.07 -12.99
C ILE A 197 1.28 -3.14 -11.96
N GLY A 198 0.02 -3.31 -11.62
CA GLY A 198 -0.35 -4.39 -10.72
C GLY A 198 -1.83 -4.70 -10.69
N VAL A 199 -2.13 -5.85 -10.11
CA VAL A 199 -3.46 -6.40 -9.92
C VAL A 199 -3.55 -7.06 -8.56
N LYS A 200 -4.67 -6.85 -7.87
CA LYS A 200 -4.96 -7.52 -6.60
C LYS A 200 -6.29 -8.25 -6.65
N ARG A 201 -6.42 -9.31 -5.86
CA ARG A 201 -7.69 -10.00 -5.64
C ARG A 201 -8.71 -9.00 -5.13
N ASN A 202 -9.88 -8.96 -5.75
CA ASN A 202 -10.97 -8.14 -5.24
C ASN A 202 -11.30 -8.57 -3.80
N ALA A 203 -11.43 -7.60 -2.88
CA ALA A 203 -11.78 -7.90 -1.50
C ALA A 203 -13.25 -8.30 -1.38
N ASP A 204 -14.14 -7.65 -2.13
CA ASP A 204 -15.56 -7.94 -2.14
C ASP A 204 -15.85 -9.29 -2.81
N ILE A 205 -16.54 -10.18 -2.10
CA ILE A 205 -16.93 -11.52 -2.59
C ILE A 205 -17.80 -11.42 -3.85
N ALA A 206 -18.67 -10.41 -3.95
CA ALA A 206 -19.51 -10.16 -5.11
C ALA A 206 -18.74 -9.51 -6.28
N GLY A 207 -17.54 -9.00 -6.03
CA GLY A 207 -16.70 -8.37 -7.04
C GLY A 207 -16.17 -9.38 -8.07
N GLU A 208 -16.58 -9.21 -9.33
CA GLU A 208 -16.19 -10.05 -10.46
C GLU A 208 -14.79 -9.71 -11.02
N LYS A 209 -14.41 -8.43 -11.00
CA LYS A 209 -13.14 -7.94 -11.54
C LYS A 209 -12.13 -7.69 -10.44
N ASN A 210 -10.90 -8.12 -10.67
CA ASN A 210 -9.77 -7.78 -9.81
C ASN A 210 -9.33 -6.32 -10.07
N PRO A 211 -9.22 -5.46 -9.04
CA PRO A 211 -8.69 -4.11 -9.20
C PRO A 211 -7.29 -4.15 -9.81
N ALA A 212 -7.09 -3.38 -10.87
CA ALA A 212 -5.80 -3.25 -11.54
C ALA A 212 -5.41 -1.78 -11.69
N TYR A 213 -4.11 -1.51 -11.77
CA TYR A 213 -3.58 -0.15 -11.89
C TYR A 213 -2.35 -0.09 -12.79
N ALA A 214 -2.09 1.12 -13.28
CA ALA A 214 -0.80 1.54 -13.80
C ALA A 214 -0.37 2.81 -13.07
N LEU A 215 0.93 3.02 -12.92
CA LEU A 215 1.51 4.16 -12.23
C LEU A 215 2.75 4.62 -12.96
N THR A 216 3.01 5.93 -12.90
CA THR A 216 4.26 6.54 -13.31
C THR A 216 4.65 7.64 -12.33
N GLY A 217 5.93 7.95 -12.24
CA GLY A 217 6.44 8.97 -11.35
C GLY A 217 7.92 9.23 -11.55
N VAL A 218 8.47 10.03 -10.67
CA VAL A 218 9.91 10.29 -10.60
C VAL A 218 10.38 10.27 -9.16
N ILE A 219 11.62 9.86 -8.96
CA ILE A 219 12.34 9.94 -7.69
C ILE A 219 13.60 10.78 -7.92
N TYR A 220 13.76 11.84 -7.14
CA TYR A 220 14.90 12.73 -7.14
C TYR A 220 15.68 12.59 -5.83
N SER A 221 16.94 12.20 -5.93
CA SER A 221 17.87 11.96 -4.83
C SER A 221 18.92 13.08 -4.79
N PRO A 222 18.66 14.24 -4.18
CA PRO A 222 19.61 15.36 -4.12
C PRO A 222 20.90 15.00 -3.36
N SER A 223 20.85 14.00 -2.48
CA SER A 223 21.98 13.43 -1.76
C SER A 223 21.73 11.96 -1.46
N GLU A 224 22.71 11.27 -0.89
CA GLU A 224 22.57 9.89 -0.40
C GLU A 224 21.65 9.78 0.83
N HIS A 225 21.28 10.90 1.45
CA HIS A 225 20.47 10.93 2.67
C HIS A 225 18.99 11.24 2.43
N VAL A 226 18.63 11.67 1.22
CA VAL A 226 17.28 12.18 0.94
C VAL A 226 16.83 11.73 -0.45
N ASP A 227 15.64 11.14 -0.51
CA ASP A 227 14.87 11.01 -1.74
C ASP A 227 13.60 11.87 -1.65
N LEU A 228 13.25 12.51 -2.76
CA LEU A 228 12.00 13.24 -2.96
C LEU A 228 11.30 12.62 -4.16
N ASP A 229 10.00 12.37 -4.04
CA ASP A 229 9.31 11.69 -5.12
C ASP A 229 7.91 12.26 -5.36
N VAL A 230 7.43 12.04 -6.58
CA VAL A 230 6.05 12.31 -6.99
C VAL A 230 5.53 11.21 -7.90
N GLY A 231 4.26 10.84 -7.73
CA GLY A 231 3.63 9.73 -8.45
C GLY A 231 2.21 10.02 -8.91
N LEU A 232 1.83 9.41 -10.03
CA LEU A 232 0.48 9.35 -10.56
C LEU A 232 0.09 7.90 -10.80
N ARG A 233 -0.98 7.46 -10.17
CA ARG A 233 -1.58 6.12 -10.34
C ARG A 233 -2.94 6.23 -10.99
N PHE A 234 -3.24 5.31 -11.90
CA PHE A 234 -4.49 5.23 -12.63
C PHE A 234 -5.09 3.84 -12.47
N GLY A 235 -6.38 3.75 -12.15
CA GLY A 235 -7.06 2.47 -12.18
C GLY A 235 -7.32 2.02 -13.62
N LEU A 236 -6.98 0.77 -13.93
CA LEU A 236 -7.15 0.19 -15.27
C LEU A 236 -8.56 -0.40 -15.50
N ASN A 237 -9.38 -0.50 -14.45
CA ASN A 237 -10.75 -0.97 -14.53
C ASN A 237 -11.65 -0.33 -13.46
N ASN A 238 -12.96 -0.63 -13.53
CA ASN A 238 -13.97 -0.07 -12.64
C ASN A 238 -13.95 -0.64 -11.21
N ALA A 239 -13.19 -1.71 -10.95
CA ALA A 239 -12.98 -2.20 -9.59
C ALA A 239 -11.85 -1.44 -8.87
N SER A 240 -11.14 -0.56 -9.57
CA SER A 240 -10.03 0.26 -9.04
C SER A 240 -10.44 1.72 -8.91
N ILE A 241 -9.62 2.50 -8.20
CA ILE A 241 -9.72 3.96 -8.11
C ILE A 241 -9.76 4.60 -9.51
N ARG A 242 -10.18 5.86 -9.61
CA ARG A 242 -10.06 6.60 -10.87
C ARG A 242 -8.61 6.98 -11.11
N HIS A 243 -8.03 7.73 -10.16
CA HIS A 243 -6.63 8.11 -10.15
C HIS A 243 -6.19 8.46 -8.72
N GLN A 244 -4.89 8.47 -8.51
CA GLN A 244 -4.22 8.93 -7.30
C GLN A 244 -3.00 9.75 -7.69
N ALA A 245 -2.74 10.81 -6.93
CA ALA A 245 -1.55 11.64 -7.09
C ALA A 245 -0.92 11.86 -5.71
N GLY A 246 0.39 11.67 -5.62
CA GLY A 246 1.08 11.74 -4.33
C GLY A 246 2.50 12.28 -4.45
N ALA A 247 3.04 12.59 -3.28
CA ALA A 247 4.43 12.98 -3.08
C ALA A 247 4.96 12.39 -1.78
N GLY A 248 6.26 12.11 -1.76
CA GLY A 248 6.93 11.56 -0.60
C GLY A 248 8.32 12.12 -0.38
N VAL A 249 8.81 11.88 0.84
CA VAL A 249 10.19 12.10 1.25
C VAL A 249 10.70 10.87 1.97
N THR A 250 11.90 10.45 1.63
CA THR A 250 12.63 9.37 2.30
C THR A 250 13.93 9.92 2.86
N LEU A 251 14.23 9.60 4.11
CA LEU A 251 15.45 9.99 4.81
C LEU A 251 16.27 8.76 5.17
N HIS A 252 17.58 8.82 4.96
CA HIS A 252 18.53 7.73 5.24
C HIS A 252 19.61 8.20 6.23
N PHE A 253 19.80 7.46 7.35
CA PHE A 253 20.73 7.85 8.43
C PHE A 253 21.20 6.70 9.34
#